data_AF-A0A538EQM1-F1
#
_entry.id   AF-A0A538EQM1-F1
#
_cell.length_a   1.000
_cell.length_b   1.000
_cell.length_c   1.000
_cell.angle_alpha   90.00
_cell.angle_beta   90.00
_cell.angle_gamma   90.00
#
_symmetry.space_group_name_H-M   'P 1'
#
loop_
_entity.id
_entity.type
_entity.pdbx_description
1 polymer ?
#
loop_
_entity_poly.entity_id
_entity_poly.type
_entity_poly.pdbx_seq_one_letter_code
_entity_poly.pdbx_strand_id
1 'polypeptide(L)'
;MEDHARPEPDLPAEELLRRALLDADTGAAVALQVRGLPVSETVTVIFHGRRDMGTLQTYVASGGRGAGAAVRGSELLRVPCDLDLADAGDRTEAERLYAEQATALRDALVGADTVLSIWSEPLEELVEGAVEVDRRIELEVPLPAHRLLPTALVAPDRSLVVAPVCGARTLAEGRPPLGIACAQQDVARVYPLADDPERCLEDFFAAAADHARLLADRLEHQEASVERFLELNGEDG
;
A
#
# COMPACT_ATOMS: atom_id res chain seq x y z
N MET A 1 12.99 44.74 6.70
CA MET A 1 13.28 43.69 5.72
C MET A 1 13.45 42.42 6.53
N GLU A 2 12.32 41.85 6.93
CA GLU A 2 12.27 40.60 7.67
C GLU A 2 12.11 39.50 6.63
N ASP A 3 13.15 38.67 6.51
CA ASP A 3 13.19 37.52 5.63
C ASP A 3 12.31 36.44 6.24
N HIS A 4 11.05 36.37 5.78
CA HIS A 4 10.15 35.29 6.12
C HIS A 4 10.71 33.99 5.52
N ALA A 5 11.27 33.15 6.39
CA ALA A 5 11.60 31.77 6.06
C ALA A 5 10.38 31.12 5.40
N ARG A 6 10.50 30.84 4.11
CA ARG A 6 9.48 30.11 3.35
C ARG A 6 9.31 28.72 3.97
N PRO A 7 8.09 28.19 4.09
CA PRO A 7 7.90 26.79 4.43
C PRO A 7 8.54 25.96 3.31
N GLU A 8 9.44 25.05 3.68
CA GLU A 8 9.98 24.09 2.73
C GLU A 8 8.83 23.23 2.16
N PRO A 9 8.83 22.94 0.85
CA PRO A 9 7.80 22.09 0.27
C PRO A 9 7.90 20.67 0.84
N ASP A 10 6.74 20.03 1.07
CA ASP A 10 6.66 18.60 1.41
C ASP A 10 7.41 17.78 0.35
N LEU A 11 8.61 17.32 0.71
CA LEU A 11 9.41 16.48 -0.15
C LEU A 11 8.75 15.11 -0.28
N PRO A 12 8.67 14.52 -1.49
CA PRO A 12 8.14 13.18 -1.67
C PRO A 12 8.89 12.19 -0.78
N ALA A 13 8.16 11.29 -0.13
CA ALA A 13 8.70 10.27 0.79
C ALA A 13 9.87 9.47 0.18
N GLU A 14 9.93 9.38 -1.15
CA GLU A 14 11.00 8.73 -1.91
C GLU A 14 12.36 9.48 -1.86
N GLU A 15 12.36 10.81 -1.94
CA GLU A 15 13.59 11.61 -1.85
C GLU A 15 14.12 11.63 -0.41
N LEU A 16 13.19 11.63 0.56
CA LEU A 16 13.50 11.43 1.97
C LEU A 16 14.14 10.06 2.20
N LEU A 17 13.61 8.99 1.59
CA LEU A 17 14.17 7.64 1.68
C LEU A 17 15.53 7.49 0.98
N ARG A 18 15.71 8.15 -0.17
CA ARG A 18 16.99 8.14 -0.90
C ARG A 18 18.12 8.78 -0.09
N ARG A 19 17.86 9.92 0.57
CA ARG A 19 18.85 10.58 1.45
C ARG A 19 19.21 9.74 2.68
N ALA A 20 18.19 9.10 3.25
CA ALA A 20 18.30 8.19 4.38
C ALA A 20 19.22 6.98 4.13
N LEU A 21 19.17 6.40 2.94
CA LEU A 21 20.01 5.25 2.56
C LEU A 21 21.47 5.65 2.26
N LEU A 22 21.75 6.94 2.08
CA LEU A 22 23.07 7.43 1.66
C LEU A 22 23.95 7.89 2.84
N ASP A 23 23.40 8.04 4.05
CA ASP A 23 24.10 8.68 5.16
C ASP A 23 24.08 7.82 6.43
N ALA A 24 25.09 6.96 6.57
CA ALA A 24 25.23 6.00 7.66
C ALA A 24 25.49 6.66 9.04
N ASP A 25 25.82 7.95 9.08
CA ASP A 25 26.05 8.71 10.32
C ASP A 25 24.76 9.35 10.89
N THR A 26 23.68 9.43 10.09
CA THR A 26 22.40 10.09 10.48
C THR A 26 21.22 9.14 10.66
N GLY A 27 21.35 7.87 10.28
CA GLY A 27 20.32 6.85 10.46
C GLY A 27 20.84 5.46 10.86
N ALA A 28 19.93 4.60 11.32
CA ALA A 28 20.23 3.19 11.61
C ALA A 28 19.17 2.29 10.98
N ALA A 29 19.58 1.18 10.36
CA ALA A 29 18.67 0.24 9.71
C ALA A 29 18.82 -1.18 10.26
N VAL A 30 17.70 -1.85 10.50
CA VAL A 30 17.64 -3.27 10.87
C VAL A 30 16.73 -3.99 9.88
N ALA A 31 17.20 -5.13 9.35
CA ALA A 31 16.45 -5.94 8.41
C ALA A 31 16.00 -7.26 9.03
N LEU A 32 14.73 -7.61 8.81
CA LEU A 32 14.11 -8.88 9.19
C LEU A 32 13.57 -9.56 7.92
N GLN A 33 13.95 -10.82 7.70
CA GLN A 33 13.39 -11.61 6.60
C GLN A 33 12.17 -12.41 7.08
N VAL A 34 11.11 -12.40 6.29
CA VAL A 34 9.92 -13.24 6.47
C VAL A 34 9.85 -14.16 5.26
N ARG A 35 9.92 -15.48 5.49
CA ARG A 35 10.00 -16.51 4.45
C ARG A 35 8.83 -17.48 4.56
N GLY A 36 8.61 -18.28 3.51
CA GLY A 36 7.56 -19.30 3.48
C GLY A 36 6.17 -18.70 3.29
N LEU A 37 6.11 -17.53 2.64
CA LEU A 37 4.88 -16.85 2.29
C LEU A 37 4.26 -17.51 1.05
N PRO A 38 2.98 -17.91 1.05
CA PRO A 38 2.36 -18.63 -0.07
C PRO A 38 2.37 -17.86 -1.39
N VAL A 39 2.22 -16.53 -1.38
CA VAL A 39 2.17 -15.69 -2.60
C VAL A 39 3.49 -14.94 -2.81
N SER A 40 3.96 -14.25 -1.77
CA SER A 40 5.17 -13.43 -1.86
C SER A 40 6.47 -14.24 -1.82
N GLU A 41 6.43 -15.52 -1.40
CA GLU A 41 7.55 -16.41 -1.08
C GLU A 41 8.43 -15.91 0.07
N THR A 42 9.01 -14.71 -0.07
CA THR A 42 9.83 -14.04 0.92
C THR A 42 9.71 -12.52 0.78
N VAL A 43 9.66 -11.83 1.91
CA VAL A 43 9.82 -10.37 1.99
C VAL A 43 10.88 -9.99 3.02
N THR A 44 11.43 -8.79 2.88
CA THR A 44 12.33 -8.20 3.87
C THR A 44 11.70 -6.95 4.46
N VAL A 45 11.52 -6.94 5.77
CA VAL A 45 11.11 -5.78 6.56
C VAL A 45 12.36 -5.01 6.95
N ILE A 46 12.33 -3.68 6.77
CA ILE A 46 13.42 -2.79 7.15
C ILE A 46 12.86 -1.74 8.09
N PHE A 47 13.38 -1.72 9.32
CA PHE A 47 13.15 -0.63 10.27
C PHE A 47 14.27 0.39 10.11
N HIS A 48 13.92 1.62 9.81
CA HIS A 48 14.86 2.69 9.53
C HIS A 48 14.66 3.86 10.49
N GLY A 49 15.59 4.01 11.44
CA GLY A 49 15.63 5.10 12.39
C GLY A 49 16.20 6.36 11.78
N ARG A 50 15.44 7.45 11.85
CA ARG A 50 15.79 8.75 11.28
C ARG A 50 15.83 9.82 12.33
N ARG A 51 17.04 10.30 12.64
CA ARG A 51 17.26 11.35 13.65
C ARG A 51 16.63 12.68 13.23
N ASP A 52 16.66 13.00 11.95
CA ASP A 52 16.13 14.24 11.40
C ASP A 52 14.61 14.33 11.46
N MET A 53 13.92 13.19 11.39
CA MET A 53 12.46 13.13 11.50
C MET A 53 11.97 12.66 12.87
N GLY A 54 12.87 12.25 13.76
CA GLY A 54 12.54 11.76 15.10
C GLY A 54 11.66 10.50 15.11
N THR A 55 11.76 9.65 14.08
CA THR A 55 10.90 8.46 13.92
C THR A 55 11.65 7.22 13.42
N LEU A 56 11.12 6.04 13.72
CA LEU A 56 11.55 4.73 13.23
C LEU A 56 10.56 4.23 12.18
N GLN A 57 10.89 4.43 10.92
CA GLN A 57 9.99 4.11 9.82
C GLN A 57 10.10 2.64 9.41
N THR A 58 8.97 2.03 9.11
CA THR A 58 8.89 0.66 8.59
C THR A 58 8.74 0.65 7.06
N TYR A 59 9.57 -0.17 6.42
CA TYR A 59 9.53 -0.46 4.99
C TYR A 59 9.48 -1.96 4.73
N VAL A 60 8.89 -2.37 3.61
CA VAL A 60 8.87 -3.77 3.15
C VAL A 60 9.34 -3.83 1.70
N ALA A 61 10.26 -4.77 1.43
CA ALA A 61 10.77 -5.06 0.10
C ALA A 61 10.47 -6.52 -0.29
N SER A 62 10.24 -6.76 -1.57
CA SER A 62 10.08 -8.10 -2.12
C SER A 62 11.41 -8.87 -2.10
N GLY A 63 11.34 -10.18 -1.79
CA GLY A 63 12.48 -11.09 -1.74
C GLY A 63 13.30 -11.01 -0.46
N GLY A 64 14.29 -11.90 -0.35
CA GLY A 64 15.21 -11.97 0.79
C GLY A 64 16.43 -11.06 0.57
N ARG A 65 16.58 -10.01 1.38
CA ARG A 65 17.77 -9.15 1.39
C ARG A 65 18.56 -9.39 2.67
N GLY A 66 19.87 -9.65 2.53
CA GLY A 66 20.77 -9.87 3.67
C GLY A 66 21.19 -8.56 4.34
N ALA A 67 21.80 -8.66 5.53
CA ALA A 67 22.38 -7.50 6.19
C ALA A 67 23.44 -6.84 5.29
N GLY A 68 23.39 -5.50 5.16
CA GLY A 68 24.30 -4.73 4.32
C GLY A 68 24.02 -4.80 2.82
N ALA A 69 22.97 -5.49 2.38
CA ALA A 69 22.56 -5.45 0.98
C ALA A 69 22.01 -4.06 0.63
N ALA A 70 22.52 -3.47 -0.45
CA ALA A 70 21.94 -2.25 -0.99
C ALA A 70 20.53 -2.52 -1.51
N VAL A 71 19.57 -1.69 -1.09
CA VAL A 71 18.18 -1.70 -1.57
C VAL A 71 17.89 -0.32 -2.14
N ARG A 72 17.34 -0.26 -3.34
CA ARG A 72 16.98 1.02 -3.96
C ARG A 72 15.68 1.55 -3.36
N GLY A 73 15.52 2.87 -3.31
CA GLY A 73 14.27 3.48 -2.85
C GLY A 73 13.04 2.96 -3.59
N SER A 74 13.17 2.73 -4.90
CA SER A 74 12.13 2.15 -5.76
C SER A 74 11.76 0.69 -5.45
N GLU A 75 12.50 0.03 -4.56
CA GLU A 75 12.24 -1.35 -4.11
C GLU A 75 11.61 -1.38 -2.69
N LEU A 76 11.36 -0.21 -2.09
CA LEU A 76 10.90 -0.08 -0.71
C LEU A 76 9.46 0.44 -0.65
N LEU A 77 8.54 -0.42 -0.24
CA LEU A 77 7.19 -0.02 0.12
C LEU A 77 7.20 0.57 1.52
N ARG A 78 6.78 1.83 1.67
CA ARG A 78 6.52 2.44 2.98
C ARG A 78 5.26 1.82 3.59
N VAL A 79 5.39 1.23 4.78
CA VAL A 79 4.27 0.62 5.53
C VAL A 79 4.11 1.37 6.85
N PRO A 80 3.04 2.15 7.08
CA PRO A 80 2.89 3.07 8.22
C PRO A 80 2.52 2.32 9.52
N CYS A 81 3.29 1.29 9.84
CA CYS A 81 3.26 0.47 11.04
C CYS A 81 4.62 0.62 11.70
N ASP A 82 4.86 1.78 12.30
CA ASP A 82 6.19 2.19 12.74
C ASP A 82 6.58 1.56 14.07
N LEU A 83 7.86 1.23 14.20
CA LEU A 83 8.43 0.70 15.43
C LEU A 83 8.47 1.82 16.48
N ASP A 84 8.06 1.55 17.71
CA ASP A 84 8.10 2.52 18.79
C ASP A 84 8.82 1.94 20.01
N LEU A 85 9.97 2.54 20.34
CA LEU A 85 10.81 2.12 21.47
C LEU A 85 10.87 3.21 22.55
N ALA A 86 10.02 4.24 22.48
CA ALA A 86 10.11 5.41 23.35
C ALA A 86 9.91 5.08 24.83
N ASP A 87 9.11 4.06 25.14
CA ASP A 87 8.82 3.62 26.51
C ASP A 87 9.91 2.73 27.13
N ALA A 88 10.97 2.37 26.38
CA ALA A 88 12.06 1.56 26.92
C ALA A 88 12.89 2.35 27.94
N GLY A 89 12.91 1.90 29.20
CA GLY A 89 13.73 2.50 30.25
C GLY A 89 15.21 2.14 30.14
N ASP A 90 15.53 1.02 29.48
CA ASP A 90 16.89 0.58 29.23
C ASP A 90 17.03 -0.23 27.94
N ARG A 91 18.26 -0.67 27.65
CA ARG A 91 18.59 -1.46 26.47
C ARG A 91 17.87 -2.80 26.43
N THR A 92 17.75 -3.49 27.55
CA THR A 92 17.12 -4.81 27.63
C THR A 92 15.63 -4.71 27.35
N GLU A 93 14.99 -3.67 27.86
CA GLU A 93 13.60 -3.36 27.56
C GLU A 93 13.40 -2.98 26.10
N ALA A 94 14.29 -2.19 25.51
CA ALA A 94 14.25 -1.86 24.08
C ALA A 94 14.38 -3.10 23.19
N GLU A 95 15.28 -4.03 23.53
CA GLU A 95 15.45 -5.30 22.83
C GLU A 95 14.18 -6.17 22.92
N ARG A 96 13.52 -6.18 24.08
CA ARG A 96 12.24 -6.88 24.30
C ARG A 96 11.11 -6.27 23.46
N LEU A 97 10.93 -4.95 23.52
CA LEU A 97 9.90 -4.24 22.75
C LEU A 97 10.10 -4.43 21.24
N TYR A 98 11.35 -4.35 20.78
CA TYR A 98 11.69 -4.65 19.39
C TYR A 98 11.23 -6.06 19.00
N ALA A 99 11.57 -7.08 19.79
CA ALA A 99 11.22 -8.46 19.49
C ALA A 99 9.69 -8.70 19.47
N GLU A 100 8.96 -8.08 20.39
CA GLU A 100 7.49 -8.12 20.46
C GLU A 100 6.85 -7.49 19.21
N GLN A 101 7.25 -6.27 18.87
CA GLN A 101 6.70 -5.52 17.74
C GLN A 101 7.10 -6.14 16.38
N ALA A 102 8.34 -6.57 16.22
CA ALA A 102 8.80 -7.27 15.02
C ALA A 102 8.04 -8.60 14.82
N THR A 103 7.72 -9.30 15.91
CA THR A 103 6.88 -10.50 15.88
C THR A 103 5.44 -10.16 15.47
N ALA A 104 4.85 -9.11 16.02
CA ALA A 104 3.50 -8.66 15.65
C ALA A 104 3.39 -8.30 14.15
N LEU A 105 4.38 -7.59 13.61
CA LEU A 105 4.43 -7.25 12.18
C LEU A 105 4.63 -8.49 11.31
N ARG A 106 5.56 -9.39 11.68
CA ARG A 106 5.77 -10.66 10.96
C ARG A 106 4.47 -11.45 10.86
N ASP A 107 3.77 -11.63 11.98
CA ASP A 107 2.51 -12.38 12.02
C ASP A 107 1.44 -11.72 11.13
N ALA A 108 1.38 -10.38 11.11
CA ALA A 108 0.48 -9.63 10.24
C ALA A 108 0.80 -9.83 8.75
N LEU A 109 2.08 -9.81 8.36
CA LEU A 109 2.52 -10.07 6.99
C LEU A 109 2.19 -11.50 6.55
N VAL A 110 2.43 -12.49 7.42
CA VAL A 110 2.07 -13.90 7.15
C VAL A 110 0.56 -14.07 7.00
N GLY A 111 -0.22 -13.45 7.88
CA GLY A 111 -1.68 -13.49 7.82
C GLY A 111 -2.21 -12.86 6.53
N ALA A 112 -1.71 -11.67 6.17
CA ALA A 112 -2.11 -10.97 4.96
C ALA A 112 -1.74 -11.74 3.67
N ASP A 113 -0.54 -12.32 3.60
CA ASP A 113 -0.13 -13.11 2.43
C ASP A 113 -0.93 -14.41 2.31
N THR A 114 -1.24 -15.06 3.45
CA THR A 114 -2.15 -16.21 3.48
C THR A 114 -3.54 -15.85 2.98
N VAL A 115 -4.12 -14.74 3.44
CA VAL A 115 -5.42 -14.26 2.94
C VAL A 115 -5.35 -13.97 1.45
N LEU A 116 -4.28 -13.34 0.98
CA LEU A 116 -4.08 -13.10 -0.46
C LEU A 116 -4.06 -14.42 -1.26
N SER A 117 -3.42 -15.46 -0.73
CA SER A 117 -3.43 -16.80 -1.34
C SER A 117 -4.82 -17.45 -1.36
N ILE A 118 -5.67 -17.18 -0.36
CA ILE A 118 -7.05 -17.68 -0.32
C ILE A 118 -7.90 -16.96 -1.37
N TRP A 119 -7.61 -15.68 -1.63
CA TRP A 119 -8.36 -14.86 -2.58
C TRP A 119 -8.04 -15.16 -4.05
N SER A 120 -6.92 -15.84 -4.36
CA SER A 120 -6.52 -16.06 -5.75
C SER A 120 -7.51 -16.94 -6.53
N GLU A 121 -7.96 -18.05 -5.96
CA GLU A 121 -8.88 -18.99 -6.62
C GLU A 121 -10.27 -18.36 -6.86
N PRO A 122 -10.96 -17.77 -5.85
CA PRO A 122 -12.22 -17.07 -6.08
C PRO A 122 -12.12 -15.94 -7.11
N LEU A 123 -10.98 -15.23 -7.13
CA LEU A 123 -10.75 -14.18 -8.11
C LEU A 123 -10.62 -14.75 -9.53
N GLU A 124 -9.84 -15.82 -9.73
CA GLU A 124 -9.69 -16.50 -11.01
C GLU A 124 -11.04 -17.01 -11.55
N GLU A 125 -11.85 -17.63 -10.69
CA GLU A 125 -13.17 -18.13 -11.04
C GLU A 125 -14.12 -16.99 -11.48
N LEU A 126 -14.17 -15.90 -10.72
CA LEU A 126 -15.07 -14.77 -11.01
C LEU A 126 -14.66 -13.95 -12.23
N VAL A 127 -13.36 -13.80 -12.50
CA VAL A 127 -12.90 -13.04 -13.68
C VAL A 127 -12.94 -13.87 -14.95
N GLU A 128 -13.12 -15.20 -14.84
CA GLU A 128 -13.03 -16.19 -15.91
C GLU A 128 -11.73 -16.05 -16.72
N GLY A 129 -10.61 -15.79 -16.02
CA GLY A 129 -9.37 -15.37 -16.65
C GLY A 129 -8.14 -15.53 -15.76
N ALA A 130 -6.99 -15.10 -16.28
CA ALA A 130 -5.73 -15.21 -15.57
C ALA A 130 -5.63 -14.16 -14.46
N VAL A 131 -5.26 -14.61 -13.26
CA VAL A 131 -4.80 -13.75 -12.17
C VAL A 131 -3.28 -13.86 -12.09
N GLU A 132 -2.62 -12.70 -12.06
CA GLU A 132 -1.18 -12.59 -11.93
C GLU A 132 -0.80 -12.05 -10.54
N VAL A 133 0.42 -12.35 -10.12
CA VAL A 133 1.01 -11.81 -8.89
C VAL A 133 1.90 -10.64 -9.24
N ASP A 134 1.44 -9.42 -8.93
CA ASP A 134 2.22 -8.20 -9.07
C ASP A 134 3.07 -7.95 -7.82
N ARG A 135 4.38 -7.72 -8.01
CA ARG A 135 5.35 -7.46 -6.93
C ARG A 135 5.96 -6.05 -7.00
N ARG A 136 5.40 -5.17 -7.84
CA ARG A 136 5.84 -3.78 -8.02
C ARG A 136 5.47 -2.95 -6.79
N ILE A 137 6.33 -1.97 -6.47
CA ILE A 137 6.06 -1.01 -5.40
C ILE A 137 4.93 -0.06 -5.80
N GLU A 138 4.92 0.35 -7.07
CA GLU A 138 3.89 1.20 -7.66
C GLU A 138 2.84 0.33 -8.36
N LEU A 139 1.56 0.61 -8.08
CA LEU A 139 0.42 0.01 -8.76
C LEU A 139 -0.15 0.99 -9.77
N GLU A 140 -0.81 0.45 -10.80
CA GLU A 140 -1.47 1.23 -11.84
C GLU A 140 -2.78 1.87 -11.37
N VAL A 141 -3.33 1.38 -10.26
CA VAL A 141 -4.53 1.92 -9.62
C VAL A 141 -4.21 2.43 -8.22
N PRO A 142 -4.76 3.59 -7.81
CA PRO A 142 -4.62 4.07 -6.44
C PRO A 142 -5.45 3.20 -5.50
N LEU A 143 -4.88 2.90 -4.32
CA LEU A 143 -5.60 2.21 -3.26
C LEU A 143 -6.12 3.23 -2.22
N PRO A 144 -7.28 2.94 -1.59
CA PRO A 144 -7.89 3.84 -0.61
C PRO A 144 -7.18 3.82 0.76
N ALA A 145 -6.20 2.91 0.94
CA ALA A 145 -5.43 2.75 2.16
C ALA A 145 -4.00 2.30 1.84
N HIS A 146 -3.10 2.39 2.83
CA HIS A 146 -1.70 2.02 2.67
C HIS A 146 -1.54 0.52 2.51
N ARG A 147 -0.69 0.07 1.59
CA ARG A 147 -0.40 -1.36 1.44
C ARG A 147 0.40 -1.89 2.62
N LEU A 148 0.12 -3.13 3.00
CA LEU A 148 0.92 -3.86 3.99
C LEU A 148 2.05 -4.66 3.31
N LEU A 149 1.79 -5.23 2.12
CA LEU A 149 2.74 -6.04 1.36
C LEU A 149 3.07 -5.39 0.02
N PRO A 150 4.29 -5.60 -0.50
CA PRO A 150 4.67 -5.20 -1.85
C PRO A 150 4.13 -6.15 -2.93
N THR A 151 3.10 -6.95 -2.59
CA THR A 151 2.51 -7.98 -3.43
C THR A 151 1.01 -7.74 -3.54
N ALA A 152 0.47 -7.86 -4.74
CA ALA A 152 -0.95 -7.79 -5.05
C ALA A 152 -1.32 -8.90 -6.05
N LEU A 153 -2.59 -9.30 -6.05
CA LEU A 153 -3.17 -10.05 -7.15
C LEU A 153 -3.72 -9.05 -8.17
N VAL A 154 -3.50 -9.33 -9.44
CA VAL A 154 -4.01 -8.50 -10.53
C VAL A 154 -4.73 -9.36 -11.55
N ALA A 155 -5.90 -8.92 -12.01
CA ALA A 155 -6.61 -9.51 -13.14
C ALA A 155 -6.56 -8.49 -14.29
N PRO A 156 -5.57 -8.58 -15.19
CA PRO A 156 -5.30 -7.54 -16.20
C PRO A 156 -6.50 -7.28 -17.12
N ASP A 157 -7.18 -8.35 -17.55
CA ASP A 157 -8.34 -8.29 -18.45
C ASP A 157 -9.53 -7.54 -17.85
N ARG A 158 -9.58 -7.45 -16.51
CA ARG A 158 -10.57 -6.70 -15.76
C ARG A 158 -9.99 -5.43 -15.14
N SER A 159 -8.72 -5.12 -15.36
CA SER A 159 -8.00 -4.01 -14.71
C SER A 159 -8.22 -3.94 -13.19
N LEU A 160 -8.35 -5.11 -12.56
CA LEU A 160 -8.67 -5.26 -11.15
C LEU A 160 -7.41 -5.60 -10.36
N VAL A 161 -7.23 -4.95 -9.23
CA VAL A 161 -6.16 -5.20 -8.27
C VAL A 161 -6.75 -5.55 -6.91
N VAL A 162 -6.24 -6.63 -6.31
CA VAL A 162 -6.55 -7.04 -4.95
C VAL A 162 -5.25 -6.99 -4.12
N ALA A 163 -5.24 -6.19 -3.07
CA ALA A 163 -4.04 -5.97 -2.26
C ALA A 163 -4.36 -5.89 -0.76
N PRO A 164 -3.54 -6.50 0.11
CA PRO A 164 -3.68 -6.33 1.55
C PRO A 164 -3.23 -4.92 1.95
N VAL A 165 -4.10 -4.24 2.68
CA VAL A 165 -3.91 -2.87 3.15
C VAL A 165 -3.95 -2.79 4.67
N CYS A 166 -3.42 -1.69 5.21
CA CYS A 166 -3.36 -1.42 6.62
C CYS A 166 -3.65 0.07 6.91
N GLY A 167 -4.17 0.32 8.10
CA GLY A 167 -4.24 1.69 8.65
C GLY A 167 -2.90 2.14 9.22
N ALA A 168 -2.68 3.45 9.27
CA ALA A 168 -1.51 4.04 9.91
C ALA A 168 -1.61 3.93 11.45
N ARG A 169 -0.63 3.31 12.09
CA ARG A 169 -0.49 3.23 13.55
C ARG A 169 0.93 2.83 13.98
N THR A 170 1.26 2.93 15.27
CA THR A 170 2.51 2.35 15.77
C THR A 170 2.34 0.86 16.08
N LEU A 171 3.43 0.08 15.98
CA LEU A 171 3.42 -1.35 16.33
C LEU A 171 3.30 -1.60 17.84
N ALA A 172 3.64 -0.62 18.68
CA ALA A 172 3.45 -0.70 20.12
C ALA A 172 1.98 -0.85 20.51
N GLU A 173 1.06 -0.31 19.69
CA GLU A 173 -0.37 -0.51 19.88
C GLU A 173 -0.89 -1.89 19.42
N GLY A 174 0.01 -2.78 18.97
CA GLY A 174 -0.27 -4.16 18.59
C GLY A 174 -0.17 -4.45 17.09
N ARG A 175 -0.86 -5.51 16.63
CA ARG A 175 -0.88 -5.87 15.20
C ARG A 175 -1.49 -4.73 14.37
N PRO A 176 -0.96 -4.45 13.16
CA PRO A 176 -1.56 -3.51 12.22
C PRO A 176 -3.06 -3.79 12.00
N PRO A 177 -3.91 -2.77 11.82
CA PRO A 177 -5.31 -2.98 11.49
C PRO A 177 -5.40 -3.28 10.00
N LEU A 178 -5.83 -4.48 9.66
CA LEU A 178 -5.74 -4.99 8.29
C LEU A 178 -7.09 -5.05 7.59
N GLY A 179 -7.05 -4.85 6.27
CA GLY A 179 -8.13 -5.16 5.35
C GLY A 179 -7.56 -5.61 4.00
N ILE A 180 -8.44 -5.99 3.10
CA ILE A 180 -8.10 -6.33 1.71
C ILE A 180 -8.83 -5.37 0.78
N ALA A 181 -8.06 -4.66 -0.03
CA ALA A 181 -8.59 -3.69 -0.97
C ALA A 181 -8.82 -4.36 -2.32
N CYS A 182 -10.01 -4.17 -2.89
CA CYS A 182 -10.30 -4.39 -4.30
C CYS A 182 -10.35 -3.02 -4.99
N ALA A 183 -9.63 -2.86 -6.09
CA ALA A 183 -9.55 -1.60 -6.81
C ALA A 183 -9.52 -1.81 -8.32
N GLN A 184 -10.30 -0.99 -9.02
CA GLN A 184 -10.26 -0.75 -10.46
C GLN A 184 -10.13 0.76 -10.68
N GLN A 185 -10.00 1.19 -11.93
CA GLN A 185 -10.01 2.61 -12.24
C GLN A 185 -11.27 3.28 -11.65
N ASP A 186 -11.06 4.34 -10.87
CA ASP A 186 -12.11 5.17 -10.25
C ASP A 186 -12.99 4.51 -9.17
N VAL A 187 -12.82 3.21 -8.90
CA VAL A 187 -13.59 2.47 -7.89
C VAL A 187 -12.66 1.64 -7.00
N ALA A 188 -12.73 1.85 -5.69
CA ALA A 188 -12.03 1.01 -4.73
C ALA A 188 -12.85 0.78 -3.46
N ARG A 189 -12.70 -0.40 -2.87
CA ARG A 189 -13.32 -0.78 -1.57
C ARG A 189 -12.32 -1.56 -0.73
N VAL A 190 -12.47 -1.46 0.58
CA VAL A 190 -11.69 -2.25 1.55
C VAL A 190 -12.64 -3.14 2.34
N TYR A 191 -12.34 -4.43 2.36
CA TYR A 191 -13.07 -5.45 3.10
C TYR A 191 -12.27 -5.92 4.32
N PRO A 192 -12.92 -6.31 5.42
CA PRO A 192 -12.27 -7.04 6.50
C PRO A 192 -11.59 -8.33 6.01
N LEU A 193 -10.43 -8.69 6.57
CA LEU A 193 -9.71 -9.90 6.16
C LEU A 193 -10.46 -11.22 6.41
N ALA A 194 -11.40 -11.21 7.36
CA ALA A 194 -12.17 -12.40 7.73
C ALA A 194 -13.41 -12.61 6.86
N ASP A 195 -13.72 -11.65 5.97
CA ASP A 195 -14.88 -11.75 5.11
C ASP A 195 -14.63 -12.75 3.97
N ASP A 196 -15.73 -13.31 3.48
CA ASP A 196 -15.75 -14.29 2.42
C ASP A 196 -15.33 -13.66 1.06
N PRO A 197 -14.30 -14.18 0.37
CA PRO A 197 -13.77 -13.57 -0.85
C PRO A 197 -14.81 -13.46 -1.98
N GLU A 198 -15.59 -14.52 -2.21
CA GLU A 198 -16.59 -14.56 -3.29
C GLU A 198 -17.61 -13.44 -3.10
N ARG A 199 -18.19 -13.33 -1.89
CA ARG A 199 -19.17 -12.29 -1.58
C ARG A 199 -18.58 -10.87 -1.68
N CYS A 200 -17.33 -10.69 -1.28
CA CYS A 200 -16.66 -9.40 -1.39
C CYS A 200 -16.44 -9.00 -2.86
N LEU A 201 -15.98 -9.94 -3.69
CA LEU A 201 -15.74 -9.72 -5.10
C LEU A 201 -17.06 -9.45 -5.85
N GLU A 202 -18.13 -10.21 -5.57
CA GLU A 202 -19.46 -9.97 -6.13
C GLU A 202 -19.99 -8.56 -5.79
N ASP A 203 -19.90 -8.16 -4.52
CA ASP A 203 -20.27 -6.80 -4.08
C ASP A 203 -19.43 -5.73 -4.79
N PHE A 204 -18.11 -5.96 -4.91
CA PHE A 204 -17.22 -5.04 -5.62
C PHE A 204 -17.60 -4.89 -7.10
N PHE A 205 -17.85 -6.00 -7.81
CA PHE A 205 -18.24 -5.96 -9.22
C PHE A 205 -19.60 -5.28 -9.43
N ALA A 206 -20.56 -5.51 -8.53
CA ALA A 206 -21.83 -4.79 -8.58
C ALA A 206 -21.63 -3.28 -8.43
N ALA A 207 -20.80 -2.86 -7.48
CA ALA A 207 -20.46 -1.46 -7.26
C ALA A 207 -19.71 -0.83 -8.45
N ALA A 208 -18.77 -1.55 -9.05
CA ALA A 208 -18.04 -1.10 -10.23
C ALA A 208 -18.97 -0.95 -11.44
N ALA A 209 -19.90 -1.88 -11.64
CA ALA A 209 -20.90 -1.80 -12.70
C ALA A 209 -21.88 -0.63 -12.52
N ASP A 210 -22.31 -0.35 -11.28
CA ASP A 210 -23.10 0.83 -10.95
C ASP A 210 -22.34 2.13 -11.26
N HIS A 211 -21.05 2.19 -10.90
CA HIS A 211 -20.20 3.33 -11.19
C HIS A 211 -20.01 3.56 -12.69
N ALA A 212 -19.77 2.49 -13.45
CA ALA A 212 -19.61 2.58 -14.90
C ALA A 212 -20.87 3.12 -15.59
N ARG A 213 -22.07 2.69 -15.17
CA ARG A 213 -23.35 3.23 -15.66
C ARG A 213 -23.48 4.73 -15.36
N LEU A 214 -23.18 5.12 -14.12
CA LEU A 214 -23.23 6.53 -13.71
C LEU A 214 -22.26 7.40 -14.51
N LEU A 215 -21.06 6.89 -14.82
CA LEU A 215 -20.08 7.61 -15.65
C LEU A 215 -20.56 7.75 -17.09
N ALA A 216 -21.13 6.69 -17.68
CA ALA A 216 -21.70 6.75 -19.03
C ALA A 216 -22.80 7.82 -19.13
N ASP A 217 -23.75 7.82 -18.18
CA ASP A 217 -24.83 8.82 -18.15
C ASP A 217 -24.29 10.26 -18.05
N ARG A 218 -23.22 10.47 -17.26
CA ARG A 218 -22.58 11.79 -17.15
C ARG A 218 -21.89 12.22 -18.43
N LEU A 219 -21.20 11.30 -19.11
CA LEU A 219 -20.52 11.59 -20.37
C LEU A 219 -21.54 11.94 -21.46
N GLU A 220 -22.62 11.18 -21.58
CA GLU A 220 -23.72 11.51 -22.51
C GLU A 220 -24.31 12.90 -22.22
N HIS A 221 -24.52 13.23 -20.94
CA HIS A 221 -25.01 14.55 -20.56
C HIS A 221 -24.02 15.68 -20.90
N GLN A 222 -22.72 15.45 -20.71
CA GLN A 222 -21.67 16.40 -21.06
C GLN A 222 -21.59 16.62 -22.58
N GLU A 223 -21.65 15.56 -23.38
CA GLU A 223 -21.67 15.63 -24.83
C GLU A 223 -22.87 16.45 -25.33
N ALA A 224 -24.07 16.17 -24.82
CA ALA A 224 -25.28 16.94 -25.14
C ALA A 224 -25.16 18.41 -24.73
N SER A 225 -24.54 18.69 -23.58
CA SER A 225 -24.30 20.07 -23.14
C SER A 225 -23.32 20.81 -24.04
N VAL A 226 -22.28 20.15 -24.55
CA VAL A 226 -21.32 20.73 -25.49
C VAL A 226 -21.98 21.00 -26.84
N GLU A 227 -22.73 20.05 -27.38
CA GLU A 227 -23.50 20.23 -28.61
C GLU A 227 -24.43 21.44 -28.49
N ARG A 228 -25.19 21.52 -27.38
CA ARG A 228 -26.08 22.65 -27.12
C ARG A 228 -25.35 23.99 -27.00
N PHE A 229 -24.18 24.00 -26.38
CA PHE A 229 -23.35 25.21 -26.29
C PHE A 229 -22.84 25.65 -27.66
N LEU A 230 -22.41 24.70 -28.52
CA LEU A 230 -21.97 24.99 -29.88
C LEU A 230 -23.13 25.51 -30.74
N GLU A 231 -24.33 24.94 -30.65
CA GLU A 231 -25.54 25.46 -31.31
C GLU A 231 -25.86 26.90 -30.90
N LEU A 232 -25.70 27.24 -29.62
CA LEU A 232 -25.98 28.59 -29.13
C LEU A 232 -24.93 29.63 -29.55
N ASN A 233 -23.72 29.20 -29.92
CA ASN A 233 -22.62 30.07 -30.31
C ASN A 233 -22.25 29.97 -31.81
N GLY A 234 -22.88 29.05 -32.54
CA GLY A 234 -22.67 28.80 -33.96
C GLY A 234 -23.88 29.25 -34.78
N GLU A 235 -23.62 30.17 -35.72
CA GLU A 235 -24.56 30.84 -36.64
C GLU A 235 -25.46 31.95 -36.05
N ASP A 236 -24.81 33.06 -35.71
CA ASP A 236 -25.22 34.41 -36.16
C ASP A 236 -23.97 35.32 -36.15
N GLY A 237 -23.31 35.41 -37.31
CA GLY A 237 -22.17 36.30 -37.58
C GLY A 237 -22.01 36.56 -39.06
#